data_AF-A0A3D2A0H0-F1
#
_entry.id   AF-A0A3D2A0H0-F1
#
_cell.length_a   1.000
_cell.length_b   1.000
_cell.length_c   1.000
_cell.angle_alpha   90.00
_cell.angle_beta   90.00
_cell.angle_gamma   90.00
#
_symmetry.space_group_name_H-M   'P 1'
#
loop_
_entity.id
_entity.type
_entity.pdbx_description
1 polymer ?
#
loop_
_entity_poly.entity_id
_entity_poly.type
_entity_poly.pdbx_seq_one_letter_code
_entity_poly.pdbx_strand_id
1 'polypeptide(L)'
;VDIDTGWGGAFNIARTVQKMEAAGVAAVHIEDQVAQKRCGHRPNKEIVSTQEMVDRVKAAVDARKDGDFFIMARTDAFQKDGLQAAIDRSMACIEAGADGIFAEAVHELTDYNAFSKAVTVPLLANITEFGATPLYNKMELADNGVDMVLYPLSALRAANKAALNVYQHLLDDGDQKAVVDTMQTRMELYDFLNYHAFEEKLDALFSAGKNL
;
A
#
# COMPACT_ATOMS: atom_id res chain seq x y z
N VAL A 1 4.02 1.56 -2.95
CA VAL A 1 3.46 2.91 -2.69
C VAL A 1 2.23 3.10 -3.56
N ASP A 2 1.13 3.57 -2.97
CA ASP A 2 -0.07 4.00 -3.73
C ASP A 2 0.26 5.30 -4.46
N ILE A 3 0.15 5.32 -5.79
CA ILE A 3 0.38 6.51 -6.61
C ILE A 3 -0.89 7.03 -7.28
N ASP A 4 -2.06 6.62 -6.78
CA ASP A 4 -3.37 6.96 -7.34
C ASP A 4 -3.42 6.64 -8.84
N THR A 5 -3.70 7.64 -9.66
CA THR A 5 -3.75 7.60 -11.12
C THR A 5 -2.45 8.11 -11.77
N GLY A 6 -1.39 8.36 -10.98
CA GLY A 6 -0.10 8.88 -11.41
C GLY A 6 -0.04 10.41 -11.60
N TRP A 7 -1.01 11.14 -11.04
CA TRP A 7 -1.06 12.60 -10.91
C TRP A 7 -0.96 13.40 -12.21
N GLY A 8 -1.59 12.90 -13.28
CA GLY A 8 -1.79 13.62 -14.53
C GLY A 8 -1.79 12.69 -15.76
N GLY A 9 -1.37 13.22 -16.90
CA GLY A 9 -1.24 12.43 -18.14
C GLY A 9 0.07 11.62 -18.19
N ALA A 10 0.37 11.02 -19.34
CA ALA A 10 1.54 10.15 -19.54
C ALA A 10 2.86 10.74 -19.03
N PHE A 11 3.13 12.04 -19.29
CA PHE A 11 4.35 12.69 -18.81
C PHE A 11 4.40 12.85 -17.28
N ASN A 12 3.25 13.04 -16.63
CA ASN A 12 3.16 13.08 -15.17
C ASN A 12 3.39 11.70 -14.58
N ILE A 13 2.77 10.67 -15.16
CA ILE A 13 2.96 9.27 -14.76
C ILE A 13 4.45 8.88 -14.88
N ALA A 14 5.09 9.22 -16.00
CA ALA A 14 6.51 8.96 -16.20
C ALA A 14 7.38 9.65 -15.14
N ARG A 15 7.12 10.93 -14.87
CA ARG A 15 7.82 11.68 -13.82
C ARG A 15 7.58 11.06 -12.43
N THR A 16 6.38 10.61 -12.15
CA THR A 16 5.99 9.94 -10.91
C THR A 16 6.81 8.68 -10.67
N VAL A 17 6.84 7.78 -11.66
CA VAL A 17 7.62 6.53 -11.59
C VAL A 17 9.09 6.83 -11.31
N GLN A 18 9.71 7.71 -12.12
CA GLN A 18 11.11 8.06 -11.95
C GLN A 18 11.43 8.72 -10.60
N LYS A 19 10.48 9.48 -10.03
CA LYS A 19 10.66 10.11 -8.72
C LYS A 19 10.50 9.11 -7.57
N MET A 20 9.59 8.16 -7.68
CA MET A 20 9.44 7.08 -6.69
C MET A 20 10.67 6.17 -6.68
N GLU A 21 11.11 5.76 -7.86
CA GLU A 21 12.32 4.95 -8.02
C GLU A 21 13.55 5.68 -7.46
N ALA A 22 13.76 6.96 -7.81
CA ALA A 22 14.86 7.76 -7.26
C ALA A 22 14.77 8.01 -5.73
N ALA A 23 13.58 7.86 -5.14
CA ALA A 23 13.39 7.94 -3.69
C ALA A 23 13.66 6.62 -2.97
N GLY A 24 14.05 5.56 -3.69
CA GLY A 24 14.32 4.23 -3.13
C GLY A 24 13.06 3.39 -2.88
N VAL A 25 11.94 3.73 -3.52
CA VAL A 25 10.73 2.90 -3.46
C VAL A 25 10.95 1.62 -4.27
N ALA A 26 10.52 0.47 -3.75
CA ALA A 26 10.65 -0.82 -4.43
C ALA A 26 9.51 -1.09 -5.43
N ALA A 27 8.30 -0.63 -5.12
CA ALA A 27 7.11 -0.92 -5.90
C ALA A 27 6.07 0.21 -5.83
N VAL A 28 5.34 0.42 -6.92
CA VAL A 28 4.17 1.31 -6.97
C VAL A 28 2.94 0.57 -7.49
N HIS A 29 1.75 1.03 -7.11
CA HIS A 29 0.52 0.63 -7.80
C HIS A 29 -0.23 1.85 -8.35
N ILE A 30 -0.70 1.74 -9.59
CA ILE A 30 -1.50 2.75 -10.30
C ILE A 30 -2.89 2.18 -10.58
N GLU A 31 -3.93 3.01 -10.54
CA GLU A 31 -5.33 2.55 -10.60
C GLU A 31 -6.14 3.11 -11.77
N ASP A 32 -7.24 2.42 -12.07
CA ASP A 32 -8.14 2.69 -13.20
C ASP A 32 -9.29 3.66 -12.88
N GLN A 33 -9.27 4.30 -11.72
CA GLN A 33 -10.26 5.34 -11.40
C GLN A 33 -10.08 6.59 -12.28
N VAL A 34 -11.16 7.36 -12.43
CA VAL A 34 -11.08 8.73 -12.92
C VAL A 34 -10.20 9.58 -11.99
N ALA A 35 -9.58 10.65 -12.49
CA ALA A 35 -8.64 11.46 -11.72
C ALA A 35 -9.23 12.02 -10.40
N GLN A 36 -10.53 12.39 -10.39
CA GLN A 36 -11.26 12.71 -9.15
C GLN A 36 -11.72 11.43 -8.45
N LYS A 37 -10.75 10.69 -7.92
CA LYS A 37 -10.98 9.35 -7.38
C LYS A 37 -11.73 9.32 -6.04
N ARG A 38 -12.20 8.13 -5.67
CA ARG A 38 -12.78 7.81 -4.35
C ARG A 38 -12.09 6.59 -3.74
N CYS A 39 -12.29 6.39 -2.44
CA CYS A 39 -11.82 5.17 -1.77
C CYS A 39 -12.49 3.92 -2.36
N GLY A 40 -11.71 2.85 -2.60
CA GLY A 40 -12.13 1.59 -3.20
C GLY A 40 -13.30 0.86 -2.51
N HIS A 41 -13.58 1.16 -1.24
CA HIS A 41 -14.72 0.58 -0.51
C HIS A 41 -15.97 1.48 -0.44
N ARG A 42 -16.01 2.60 -1.17
CA ARG A 42 -17.20 3.49 -1.23
C ARG A 42 -18.04 3.26 -2.49
N PRO A 43 -19.37 3.48 -2.46
CA PRO A 43 -20.23 3.34 -3.63
C PRO A 43 -19.99 4.45 -4.66
N ASN A 44 -20.44 4.21 -5.91
CA ASN A 44 -20.37 5.13 -7.05
C ASN A 44 -18.93 5.50 -7.45
N LYS A 45 -18.08 4.48 -7.62
CA LYS A 45 -16.75 4.62 -8.22
C LYS A 45 -16.88 4.74 -9.73
N GLU A 46 -16.12 5.67 -10.30
CA GLU A 46 -16.00 5.84 -11.74
C GLU A 46 -14.61 5.38 -12.16
N ILE A 47 -14.57 4.46 -13.12
CA ILE A 47 -13.35 3.97 -13.72
C ILE A 47 -13.28 4.44 -15.17
N VAL A 48 -12.06 4.63 -15.66
CA VAL A 48 -11.80 5.01 -17.04
C VAL A 48 -11.95 3.82 -17.98
N SER A 49 -11.85 4.02 -19.29
CA SER A 49 -11.87 2.90 -20.24
C SER A 49 -10.70 1.93 -20.01
N THR A 50 -10.81 0.68 -20.49
CA THR A 50 -9.70 -0.27 -20.42
C THR A 50 -8.48 0.26 -21.17
N GLN A 51 -8.70 0.86 -22.34
CA GLN A 51 -7.63 1.45 -23.14
C GLN A 51 -6.89 2.56 -22.41
N GLU A 52 -7.61 3.45 -21.70
CA GLU A 52 -6.94 4.51 -20.94
C GLU A 52 -6.08 3.94 -19.80
N MET A 53 -6.56 2.93 -19.08
CA MET A 53 -5.74 2.27 -18.05
C MET A 53 -4.50 1.59 -18.65
N VAL A 54 -4.67 0.91 -19.79
CA VAL A 54 -3.55 0.32 -20.55
C VAL A 54 -2.51 1.39 -20.91
N ASP A 55 -2.93 2.57 -21.36
CA ASP A 55 -2.02 3.65 -21.71
C ASP A 55 -1.28 4.20 -20.48
N ARG A 56 -1.94 4.25 -19.31
CA ARG A 56 -1.28 4.59 -18.03
C ARG A 56 -0.22 3.57 -17.65
N VAL A 57 -0.52 2.27 -17.75
CA VAL A 57 0.45 1.20 -17.46
C VAL A 57 1.63 1.29 -18.42
N LYS A 58 1.39 1.45 -19.73
CA LYS A 58 2.47 1.64 -20.71
C LYS A 58 3.37 2.83 -20.37
N ALA A 59 2.80 3.97 -20.02
CA ALA A 59 3.56 5.15 -19.63
C ALA A 59 4.38 4.92 -18.35
N ALA A 60 3.84 4.17 -17.38
CA ALA A 60 4.56 3.81 -16.17
C ALA A 60 5.74 2.86 -16.47
N VAL A 61 5.49 1.81 -17.26
CA VAL A 61 6.47 0.78 -17.64
C VAL A 61 7.59 1.35 -18.50
N ASP A 62 7.28 2.23 -19.46
CA ASP A 62 8.28 2.91 -20.31
C ASP A 62 9.20 3.83 -19.49
N ALA A 63 8.67 4.43 -18.42
CA ALA A 63 9.42 5.37 -17.60
C ALA A 63 10.36 4.71 -16.57
N ARG A 64 10.17 3.42 -16.30
CA ARG A 64 10.98 2.59 -15.40
C ARG A 64 12.43 2.57 -15.87
N LYS A 65 13.38 2.79 -14.94
CA LYS A 65 14.82 2.73 -15.26
C LYS A 65 15.47 1.47 -14.71
N ASP A 66 15.14 1.10 -13.49
CA ASP A 66 15.53 -0.17 -12.88
C ASP A 66 14.55 -1.28 -13.25
N GLY A 67 15.06 -2.37 -13.83
CA GLY A 67 14.26 -3.53 -14.22
C GLY A 67 13.59 -4.23 -13.03
N ASP A 68 14.13 -4.06 -11.82
CA ASP A 68 13.59 -4.65 -10.59
C ASP A 68 12.50 -3.78 -9.95
N PHE A 69 12.27 -2.55 -10.45
CA PHE A 69 11.21 -1.69 -9.94
C PHE A 69 9.83 -2.21 -10.38
N PHE A 70 9.01 -2.58 -9.39
CA PHE A 70 7.76 -3.30 -9.60
C PHE A 70 6.56 -2.36 -9.81
N ILE A 71 5.85 -2.52 -10.93
CA ILE A 71 4.68 -1.72 -11.30
C ILE A 71 3.44 -2.60 -11.27
N MET A 72 2.58 -2.37 -10.28
CA MET A 72 1.33 -3.08 -10.08
C MET A 72 0.15 -2.29 -10.67
N ALA A 73 -0.74 -2.96 -11.39
CA ALA A 73 -2.01 -2.37 -11.81
C ALA A 73 -3.11 -2.72 -10.81
N ARG A 74 -3.79 -1.69 -10.27
CA ARG A 74 -4.98 -1.83 -9.44
C ARG A 74 -6.23 -1.65 -10.29
N THR A 75 -7.22 -2.51 -10.10
CA THR A 75 -8.54 -2.34 -10.72
C THR A 75 -9.66 -2.28 -9.69
N ASP A 76 -10.54 -1.29 -9.86
CA ASP A 76 -11.76 -1.10 -9.08
C ASP A 76 -13.01 -1.68 -9.79
N ALA A 77 -12.83 -2.36 -10.92
CA ALA A 77 -13.93 -2.83 -11.77
C ALA A 77 -14.81 -3.92 -11.14
N PHE A 78 -14.29 -4.71 -10.20
CA PHE A 78 -14.99 -5.88 -9.64
C PHE A 78 -16.39 -5.54 -9.10
N GLN A 79 -16.49 -4.54 -8.24
CA GLN A 79 -17.77 -4.16 -7.61
C GLN A 79 -18.80 -3.60 -8.61
N LYS A 80 -18.33 -3.00 -9.72
CA LYS A 80 -19.19 -2.30 -10.67
C LYS A 80 -19.61 -3.20 -11.84
N ASP A 81 -18.62 -3.87 -12.42
CA ASP A 81 -18.75 -4.58 -13.70
C ASP A 81 -18.62 -6.10 -13.53
N GLY A 82 -18.29 -6.59 -12.32
CA GLY A 82 -18.20 -8.00 -11.96
C GLY A 82 -16.83 -8.64 -12.21
N LEU A 83 -16.70 -9.92 -11.82
CA LEU A 83 -15.45 -10.67 -11.85
C LEU A 83 -14.82 -10.74 -13.25
N GLN A 84 -15.59 -11.13 -14.27
CA GLN A 84 -15.04 -11.32 -15.61
C GLN A 84 -14.48 -10.02 -16.20
N ALA A 85 -15.20 -8.90 -16.03
CA ALA A 85 -14.74 -7.60 -16.50
C ALA A 85 -13.45 -7.14 -15.79
N ALA A 86 -13.32 -7.43 -14.48
CA ALA A 86 -12.11 -7.16 -13.73
C ALA A 86 -10.92 -8.02 -14.19
N ILE A 87 -11.16 -9.31 -14.49
CA ILE A 87 -10.16 -10.21 -15.07
C ILE A 87 -9.71 -9.71 -16.45
N ASP A 88 -10.64 -9.46 -17.37
CA ASP A 88 -10.32 -9.03 -18.74
C ASP A 88 -9.49 -7.74 -18.74
N ARG A 89 -9.86 -6.78 -17.88
CA ARG A 89 -9.08 -5.54 -17.70
C ARG A 89 -7.69 -5.81 -17.13
N SER A 90 -7.57 -6.69 -16.15
CA SER A 90 -6.29 -7.03 -15.52
C SER A 90 -5.36 -7.71 -16.52
N MET A 91 -5.89 -8.61 -17.35
CA MET A 91 -5.14 -9.23 -18.45
C MET A 91 -4.62 -8.19 -19.45
N ALA A 92 -5.45 -7.22 -19.84
CA ALA A 92 -5.00 -6.12 -20.70
C ALA A 92 -3.88 -5.28 -20.04
N CYS A 93 -3.92 -5.09 -18.72
CA CYS A 93 -2.84 -4.39 -17.99
C CYS A 93 -1.56 -5.24 -17.92
N ILE A 94 -1.68 -6.56 -17.77
CA ILE A 94 -0.53 -7.50 -17.81
C ILE A 94 0.11 -7.48 -19.19
N GLU A 95 -0.68 -7.54 -20.27
CA GLU A 95 -0.19 -7.40 -21.65
C GLU A 95 0.50 -6.05 -21.90
N ALA A 96 0.08 -5.00 -21.19
CA ALA A 96 0.70 -3.67 -21.22
C ALA A 96 2.01 -3.58 -20.40
N GLY A 97 2.35 -4.62 -19.63
CA GLY A 97 3.59 -4.72 -18.86
C GLY A 97 3.46 -4.57 -17.35
N ALA A 98 2.25 -4.62 -16.79
CA ALA A 98 2.10 -4.64 -15.33
C ALA A 98 2.71 -5.93 -14.74
N ASP A 99 3.52 -5.78 -13.69
CA ASP A 99 4.25 -6.88 -13.05
C ASP A 99 3.39 -7.63 -12.02
N GLY A 100 2.25 -7.05 -11.61
CA GLY A 100 1.32 -7.63 -10.64
C GLY A 100 -0.05 -6.96 -10.69
N ILE A 101 -1.04 -7.61 -10.09
CA ILE A 101 -2.41 -7.10 -10.03
C ILE A 101 -2.85 -6.92 -8.58
N PHE A 102 -3.48 -5.78 -8.33
CA PHE A 102 -4.27 -5.53 -7.12
C PHE A 102 -5.75 -5.51 -7.51
N ALA A 103 -6.45 -6.61 -7.21
CA ALA A 103 -7.90 -6.71 -7.38
C ALA A 103 -8.60 -6.09 -6.17
N GLU A 104 -9.23 -4.92 -6.34
CA GLU A 104 -9.88 -4.22 -5.24
C GLU A 104 -11.29 -4.79 -4.95
N ALA A 105 -11.61 -4.87 -3.66
CA ALA A 105 -12.92 -5.21 -3.14
C ALA A 105 -13.52 -6.52 -3.70
N VAL A 106 -12.69 -7.55 -3.86
CA VAL A 106 -13.14 -8.94 -4.03
C VAL A 106 -13.71 -9.44 -2.70
N HIS A 107 -14.87 -10.12 -2.72
CA HIS A 107 -15.61 -10.46 -1.51
C HIS A 107 -15.45 -11.93 -1.08
N GLU A 108 -15.42 -12.86 -2.04
CA GLU A 108 -15.40 -14.29 -1.76
C GLU A 108 -14.03 -14.91 -2.10
N LEU A 109 -13.61 -15.93 -1.32
CA LEU A 109 -12.40 -16.69 -1.62
C LEU A 109 -12.45 -17.38 -2.99
N THR A 110 -13.65 -17.82 -3.41
CA THR A 110 -13.85 -18.42 -4.74
C THR A 110 -13.57 -17.44 -5.87
N ASP A 111 -13.86 -16.15 -5.66
CA ASP A 111 -13.56 -15.11 -6.65
C ASP A 111 -12.05 -14.88 -6.75
N TYR A 112 -11.35 -14.83 -5.61
CA TYR A 112 -9.88 -14.81 -5.61
C TYR A 112 -9.30 -16.02 -6.35
N ASN A 113 -9.83 -17.22 -6.12
CA ASN A 113 -9.38 -18.44 -6.80
C ASN A 113 -9.63 -18.41 -8.32
N ALA A 114 -10.77 -17.87 -8.75
CA ALA A 114 -11.06 -17.69 -10.17
C ALA A 114 -10.15 -16.64 -10.80
N PHE A 115 -9.90 -15.53 -10.09
CA PHE A 115 -9.02 -14.45 -10.52
C PHE A 115 -7.57 -14.94 -10.68
N SER A 116 -7.05 -15.65 -9.68
CA SER A 116 -5.67 -16.18 -9.67
C SER A 116 -5.42 -17.23 -10.76
N LYS A 117 -6.45 -17.99 -11.15
CA LYS A 117 -6.37 -18.91 -12.30
C LYS A 117 -6.29 -18.20 -13.65
N ALA A 118 -6.76 -16.95 -13.73
CA ALA A 118 -6.77 -16.19 -14.96
C ALA A 118 -5.51 -15.34 -15.15
N VAL A 119 -5.00 -14.72 -14.08
CA VAL A 119 -3.80 -13.87 -14.14
C VAL A 119 -2.52 -14.70 -14.00
N THR A 120 -1.48 -14.31 -14.73
CA THR A 120 -0.17 -14.99 -14.75
C THR A 120 0.89 -14.30 -13.89
N VAL A 121 0.51 -13.23 -13.20
CA VAL A 121 1.38 -12.39 -12.37
C VAL A 121 0.89 -12.38 -10.92
N PRO A 122 1.72 -11.99 -9.95
CA PRO A 122 1.33 -11.97 -8.55
C PRO A 122 0.07 -11.15 -8.27
N LEU A 123 -0.84 -11.74 -7.48
CA LEU A 123 -2.11 -11.15 -7.07
C LEU A 123 -2.06 -10.64 -5.62
N LEU A 124 -2.47 -9.40 -5.41
CA LEU A 124 -2.59 -8.77 -4.10
C LEU A 124 -4.05 -8.68 -3.65
N ALA A 125 -4.31 -9.13 -2.43
CA ALA A 125 -5.57 -8.92 -1.71
C ALA A 125 -5.42 -7.79 -0.68
N ASN A 126 -6.36 -6.84 -0.70
CA ASN A 126 -6.44 -5.76 0.27
C ASN A 126 -7.39 -6.13 1.42
N ILE A 127 -6.82 -6.37 2.60
CA ILE A 127 -7.55 -6.74 3.81
C ILE A 127 -7.59 -5.54 4.76
N THR A 128 -8.32 -4.50 4.35
CA THR A 128 -8.62 -3.34 5.21
C THR A 128 -9.85 -3.60 6.08
N GLU A 129 -9.84 -3.04 7.27
CA GLU A 129 -10.99 -3.08 8.18
C GLU A 129 -12.11 -2.14 7.73
N PHE A 130 -13.33 -2.44 8.18
CA PHE A 130 -14.53 -1.63 7.96
C PHE A 130 -14.88 -1.40 6.47
N GLY A 131 -14.42 -2.32 5.61
CA GLY A 131 -14.75 -2.40 4.19
C GLY A 131 -15.79 -3.48 3.88
N ALA A 132 -15.89 -3.82 2.60
CA ALA A 132 -16.81 -4.86 2.11
C ALA A 132 -16.18 -6.27 2.13
N THR A 133 -14.86 -6.38 2.03
CA THR A 133 -14.13 -7.65 2.02
C THR A 133 -14.03 -8.22 3.43
N PRO A 134 -14.38 -9.51 3.65
CA PRO A 134 -14.15 -10.19 4.92
C PRO A 134 -12.66 -10.20 5.32
N LEU A 135 -12.39 -10.27 6.62
CA LEU A 135 -11.02 -10.25 7.15
C LEU A 135 -10.35 -11.63 7.07
N TYR A 136 -10.13 -12.11 5.85
CA TYR A 136 -9.41 -13.36 5.61
C TYR A 136 -7.96 -13.26 6.09
N ASN A 137 -7.45 -14.37 6.64
CA ASN A 137 -6.06 -14.49 7.02
C ASN A 137 -5.18 -14.90 5.83
N LYS A 138 -3.85 -14.83 6.01
CA LYS A 138 -2.89 -15.15 4.95
C LYS A 138 -2.97 -16.57 4.40
N MET A 139 -3.35 -17.56 5.22
CA MET A 139 -3.48 -18.96 4.78
C MET A 139 -4.70 -19.13 3.89
N GLU A 140 -5.85 -18.58 4.30
CA GLU A 140 -7.08 -18.62 3.51
C GLU A 140 -6.88 -17.99 2.12
N LEU A 141 -6.15 -16.88 2.05
CA LEU A 141 -5.83 -16.20 0.80
C LEU A 141 -4.83 -16.98 -0.05
N ALA A 142 -3.76 -17.50 0.55
CA ALA A 142 -2.75 -18.31 -0.14
C ALA A 142 -3.35 -19.59 -0.73
N ASP A 143 -4.21 -20.29 0.02
CA ASP A 143 -4.92 -21.50 -0.45
C ASP A 143 -5.84 -21.21 -1.65
N ASN A 144 -6.19 -19.94 -1.87
CA ASN A 144 -6.99 -19.47 -3.00
C ASN A 144 -6.16 -18.72 -4.06
N GLY A 145 -4.84 -18.84 -4.03
CA GLY A 145 -3.94 -18.35 -5.07
C GLY A 145 -3.62 -16.86 -5.01
N VAL A 146 -3.77 -16.22 -3.84
CA VAL A 146 -3.30 -14.85 -3.60
C VAL A 146 -1.85 -14.89 -3.13
N ASP A 147 -0.99 -14.05 -3.72
CA ASP A 147 0.44 -14.00 -3.42
C ASP A 147 0.82 -12.97 -2.36
N MET A 148 0.03 -11.89 -2.26
CA MET A 148 0.30 -10.76 -1.37
C MET A 148 -0.94 -10.36 -0.56
N VAL A 149 -0.75 -10.06 0.72
CA VAL A 149 -1.79 -9.55 1.62
C VAL A 149 -1.40 -8.16 2.09
N LEU A 150 -2.25 -7.18 1.83
CA LEU A 150 -2.05 -5.80 2.25
C LEU A 150 -2.94 -5.48 3.47
N TYR A 151 -2.31 -4.96 4.52
CA TYR A 151 -2.95 -4.40 5.71
C TYR A 151 -2.71 -2.88 5.73
N PRO A 152 -3.46 -2.10 4.94
CA PRO A 152 -3.02 -0.77 4.54
C PRO A 152 -3.04 0.26 5.68
N LEU A 153 -3.94 0.11 6.66
CA LEU A 153 -4.20 1.14 7.68
C LEU A 153 -4.32 0.58 9.11
N SER A 154 -4.17 -0.73 9.31
CA SER A 154 -4.45 -1.41 10.59
C SER A 154 -3.70 -0.79 11.77
N ALA A 155 -2.38 -0.63 11.63
CA ALA A 155 -1.54 -0.02 12.67
C ALA A 155 -1.90 1.46 12.92
N LEU A 156 -2.18 2.22 11.86
CA LEU A 156 -2.56 3.64 11.98
C LEU A 156 -3.90 3.80 12.71
N ARG A 157 -4.87 2.93 12.44
CA ARG A 157 -6.16 2.93 13.15
C ARG A 157 -5.99 2.67 14.64
N ALA A 158 -5.15 1.71 15.01
CA ALA A 158 -4.83 1.42 16.40
C ALA A 158 -4.11 2.61 17.07
N ALA A 159 -3.10 3.17 16.41
CA ALA A 159 -2.36 4.34 16.89
C ALA A 159 -3.27 5.54 17.13
N ASN A 160 -4.19 5.84 16.20
CA ASN A 160 -5.14 6.95 16.34
C ASN A 160 -6.07 6.76 17.55
N LYS A 161 -6.53 5.53 17.80
CA LYS A 161 -7.38 5.23 18.96
C LYS A 161 -6.60 5.38 20.28
N ALA A 162 -5.35 4.93 20.33
CA ALA A 162 -4.49 5.11 21.50
C ALA A 162 -4.16 6.58 21.76
N ALA A 163 -3.85 7.35 20.71
CA ALA A 163 -3.60 8.79 20.82
C ALA A 163 -4.82 9.54 21.35
N LEU A 164 -6.03 9.22 20.86
CA LEU A 164 -7.27 9.81 21.36
C LEU A 164 -7.50 9.54 22.85
N ASN A 165 -7.23 8.31 23.30
CA ASN A 165 -7.32 7.93 24.71
C ASN A 165 -6.42 8.82 25.60
N VAL A 166 -5.20 9.10 25.16
CA VAL A 166 -4.28 10.00 25.88
C VAL A 166 -4.81 11.44 25.89
N TYR A 167 -5.28 11.95 24.76
CA TYR A 167 -5.83 13.31 24.69
C TYR A 167 -7.05 13.52 25.60
N GLN A 168 -7.90 12.51 25.74
CA GLN A 168 -9.07 12.58 26.63
C GLN A 168 -8.67 12.65 28.10
N HIS A 169 -7.77 11.79 28.57
CA HIS A 169 -7.31 11.85 29.98
C HIS A 169 -6.55 13.15 30.28
N LEU A 170 -5.73 13.65 29.34
CA LEU A 170 -5.07 14.95 29.50
C LEU A 170 -6.07 16.10 29.67
N LEU A 171 -7.21 16.06 28.97
CA LEU A 171 -8.25 17.09 29.05
C LEU A 171 -9.10 16.96 30.32
N ASP A 172 -9.50 15.74 30.66
CA ASP A 172 -10.47 15.47 31.73
C ASP A 172 -9.81 15.44 33.11
N ASP A 173 -8.63 14.82 33.23
CA ASP A 173 -7.92 14.64 34.50
C ASP A 173 -6.86 15.74 34.75
N GLY A 174 -6.42 16.43 33.69
CA GLY A 174 -5.33 17.40 33.72
C GLY A 174 -3.92 16.78 33.78
N ASP A 175 -3.80 15.45 33.69
CA ASP A 175 -2.53 14.73 33.56
C ASP A 175 -2.68 13.37 32.84
N GLN A 176 -1.57 12.68 32.57
CA GLN A 176 -1.54 11.41 31.85
C GLN A 176 -1.39 10.16 32.74
N LYS A 177 -1.44 10.27 34.07
CA LYS A 177 -1.03 9.18 34.98
C LYS A 177 -1.81 7.88 34.74
N ALA A 178 -3.10 7.97 34.43
CA ALA A 178 -3.98 6.83 34.24
C ALA A 178 -3.69 6.01 32.97
N VAL A 179 -2.86 6.52 32.05
CA VAL A 179 -2.64 5.92 30.72
C VAL A 179 -1.17 5.66 30.40
N VAL A 180 -0.25 5.88 31.35
CA VAL A 180 1.20 5.69 31.13
C VAL A 180 1.53 4.24 30.73
N ASP A 181 0.83 3.27 31.29
CA ASP A 181 1.01 1.84 31.00
C ASP A 181 0.57 1.43 29.58
N THR A 182 -0.12 2.30 28.87
CA THR A 182 -0.53 2.10 27.46
C THR A 182 0.48 2.68 26.45
N MET A 183 1.53 3.36 26.92
CA MET A 183 2.50 4.04 26.07
C MET A 183 3.71 3.15 25.77
N GLN A 184 4.31 3.36 24.59
CA GLN A 184 5.67 2.89 24.34
C GLN A 184 6.63 3.56 25.33
N THR A 185 7.44 2.75 26.01
CA THR A 185 8.45 3.24 26.94
C THR A 185 9.61 3.91 26.20
N ARG A 186 10.39 4.70 26.92
CA ARG A 186 11.59 5.34 26.37
C ARG A 186 12.61 4.33 25.85
N MET A 187 12.80 3.23 26.57
CA MET A 187 13.78 2.21 26.18
C MET A 187 13.35 1.48 24.93
N GLU A 188 12.08 1.09 24.82
CA GLU A 188 11.54 0.51 23.58
C GLU A 188 11.74 1.47 22.40
N LEU A 189 11.43 2.76 22.56
CA LEU A 189 11.66 3.77 21.52
C LEU A 189 13.14 3.83 21.09
N TYR A 190 14.08 3.77 22.04
CA TYR A 190 15.51 3.80 21.72
C TYR A 190 15.97 2.57 20.95
N ASP A 191 15.46 1.39 21.31
CA ASP A 191 15.73 0.16 20.58
C ASP A 191 15.24 0.26 19.13
N PHE A 192 14.02 0.78 18.90
CA PHE A 192 13.49 0.99 17.53
C PHE A 192 14.26 2.02 16.71
N LEU A 193 14.77 3.08 17.35
CA LEU A 193 15.55 4.12 16.69
C LEU A 193 17.03 3.75 16.51
N ASN A 194 17.46 2.59 17.02
CA ASN A 194 18.86 2.21 17.10
C ASN A 194 19.73 3.30 17.78
N TYR A 195 19.19 3.91 18.84
CA TYR A 195 19.74 5.12 19.45
C TYR A 195 21.16 4.92 19.99
N HIS A 196 21.40 3.80 20.68
CA HIS A 196 22.70 3.50 21.29
C HIS A 196 23.82 3.31 20.26
N ALA A 197 23.52 2.79 19.07
CA ALA A 197 24.52 2.65 18.02
C ALA A 197 25.04 4.01 17.53
N PHE A 198 24.22 5.06 17.56
CA PHE A 198 24.66 6.41 17.23
C PHE A 198 25.57 7.00 18.31
N GLU A 199 25.25 6.81 19.59
CA GLU A 199 26.11 7.24 20.70
C GLU A 199 27.47 6.54 20.65
N GLU A 200 27.49 5.20 20.50
CA GLU A 200 28.73 4.43 20.38
C GLU A 200 29.58 4.89 19.18
N LYS A 201 28.93 5.23 18.06
CA LYS A 201 29.65 5.72 16.87
C LYS A 201 30.29 7.07 17.12
N LEU A 202 29.61 7.99 17.82
CA LEU A 202 30.17 9.28 18.21
C LEU A 202 31.38 9.09 19.13
N ASP A 203 31.27 8.23 20.13
CA ASP A 203 32.37 7.96 21.06
C ASP A 203 33.58 7.35 20.35
N ALA A 204 33.36 6.40 19.44
CA ALA A 204 34.44 5.79 18.65
C ALA A 204 35.15 6.81 17.75
N LEU A 205 34.42 7.78 17.18
CA LEU A 205 34.98 8.79 16.28
C LEU A 205 35.71 9.91 17.02
N PHE A 206 35.26 10.29 18.22
CA PHE A 206 35.69 11.54 18.86
C PHE A 206 36.32 11.39 20.25
N SER A 207 36.36 10.17 20.82
CA SER A 207 37.06 9.94 22.10
C SER A 207 38.57 9.78 21.93
N ALA A 208 39.05 9.47 20.72
CA ALA A 208 40.46 9.46 20.37
C ALA A 208 40.98 10.91 20.19
N GLY A 209 41.14 11.64 21.30
CA GLY A 209 41.66 13.01 21.30
C GLY A 209 41.43 13.82 22.57
N LYS A 210 40.66 13.30 23.55
CA LYS A 210 40.41 13.99 24.82
C LYS A 210 41.50 13.80 25.90
N ASN A 211 42.59 13.09 25.57
CA ASN A 211 43.75 12.88 26.45
C ASN A 211 45.04 13.47 25.83
N LEU A 212 45.03 14.75 25.46
CA LEU A 212 46.22 15.56 25.20
C LEU A 212 46.12 16.88 25.96
#